data_AF-A0A5E3XAH6-F1
#
_entry.id   AF-A0A5E3XAH6-F1
#
_cell.length_a   1.000
_cell.length_b   1.000
_cell.length_c   1.000
_cell.angle_alpha   90.00
_cell.angle_beta   90.00
_cell.angle_gamma   90.00
#
_symmetry.space_group_name_H-M   'P 1'
#
loop_
_entity.id
_entity.type
_entity.pdbx_description
1 polymer ?
#
loop_
_entity_poly.entity_id
_entity_poly.type
_entity_poly.pdbx_seq_one_letter_code
_entity_poly.pdbx_strand_id
1 'polypeptide(L)'
;MSTTHTGSKYPQEAIWRSAEYRFSQVYIRFGKPWRYDEGIMRSISSELMVYRSIWGKQRLETGDLPPHSPIILATQECDEDRRAEAFASLPTLARETMNRPTPPVDTTGFPQWWLDLPSDWLSSKYIIDRQARGVIFDLSDHIIRTVTTNVGRHTVDNGADVQDFLGQLTVLLQRTSNVKEQVWQMSRSLEAILAYEEERFEAVHAESQKVAAVAQRRHEVASGQANTPVPLLVPVPEFEHNDQIDVDD
;
A
#
# COMPACT_ATOMS: atom_id res chain seq x y z
N MET A 1 -16.61 29.28 26.08
CA MET A 1 -17.03 29.12 24.67
C MET A 1 -16.21 27.99 24.10
N SER A 2 -16.72 26.75 24.17
CA SER A 2 -16.08 25.59 23.56
C SER A 2 -16.35 25.61 22.07
N THR A 3 -15.31 25.73 21.27
CA THR A 3 -15.35 25.48 19.84
C THR A 3 -15.57 23.98 19.64
N THR A 4 -16.80 23.61 19.31
CA THR A 4 -17.12 22.31 18.72
C THR A 4 -16.35 22.19 17.40
N HIS A 5 -15.23 21.45 17.40
CA HIS A 5 -14.68 20.90 16.17
C HIS A 5 -15.76 19.97 15.59
N THR A 6 -16.50 20.48 14.62
CA THR A 6 -17.18 19.65 13.63
C THR A 6 -16.08 18.83 12.96
N GLY A 7 -15.99 17.54 13.31
CA GLY A 7 -14.98 16.64 12.77
C GLY A 7 -15.01 16.72 11.25
N SER A 8 -13.95 17.26 10.66
CA SER A 8 -13.80 17.35 9.21
C SER A 8 -13.89 15.94 8.66
N LYS A 9 -14.97 15.65 7.94
CA LYS A 9 -15.17 14.37 7.27
C LYS A 9 -14.10 14.26 6.18
N TYR A 10 -13.30 13.20 6.18
CA TYR A 10 -12.24 13.00 5.19
C TYR A 10 -12.82 13.18 3.76
N PRO A 11 -12.29 14.08 2.92
CA PRO A 11 -12.95 14.46 1.67
C PRO A 11 -13.19 13.30 0.70
N GLN A 12 -12.31 12.29 0.74
CA GLN A 12 -12.40 11.09 -0.09
C GLN A 12 -12.96 9.87 0.67
N GLU A 13 -13.74 10.08 1.74
CA GLU A 13 -14.24 8.98 2.57
C GLU A 13 -15.06 7.97 1.76
N ALA A 14 -15.90 8.41 0.82
CA ALA A 14 -16.69 7.50 0.00
C ALA A 14 -15.80 6.52 -0.79
N ILE A 15 -14.78 7.04 -1.49
CA ILE A 15 -13.83 6.23 -2.26
C ILE A 15 -13.00 5.33 -1.33
N TRP A 16 -12.57 5.85 -0.17
CA TRP A 16 -11.86 5.07 0.83
C TRP A 16 -12.67 3.85 1.31
N ARG A 17 -13.93 4.09 1.72
CA ARG A 17 -14.84 3.02 2.15
C ARG A 17 -15.15 2.03 1.04
N SER A 18 -15.31 2.50 -0.20
CA SER A 18 -15.48 1.61 -1.34
C SER A 18 -14.25 0.73 -1.57
N ALA A 19 -13.04 1.27 -1.44
CA ALA A 19 -11.80 0.49 -1.55
C ALA A 19 -11.71 -0.61 -0.47
N GLU A 20 -11.99 -0.27 0.79
CA GLU A 20 -12.05 -1.26 1.90
C GLU A 20 -12.97 -2.43 1.55
N TYR A 21 -14.15 -2.12 1.04
CA TYR A 21 -15.18 -3.10 0.72
C TYR A 21 -14.79 -3.96 -0.48
N ARG A 22 -14.24 -3.36 -1.54
CA ARG A 22 -13.77 -4.09 -2.73
C ARG A 22 -12.68 -5.09 -2.39
N PHE A 23 -11.64 -4.67 -1.66
CA PHE A 23 -10.58 -5.61 -1.25
C PHE A 23 -11.14 -6.73 -0.37
N SER A 24 -12.05 -6.41 0.55
CA SER A 24 -12.72 -7.42 1.38
C SER A 24 -13.48 -8.45 0.55
N GLN A 25 -14.19 -8.03 -0.49
CA GLN A 25 -14.86 -8.95 -1.41
C GLN A 25 -13.87 -9.86 -2.13
N VAL A 26 -12.74 -9.34 -2.61
CA VAL A 26 -11.70 -10.14 -3.28
C VAL A 26 -11.15 -11.21 -2.33
N TYR A 27 -10.80 -10.83 -1.10
CA TYR A 27 -10.26 -11.77 -0.11
C TYR A 27 -11.28 -12.86 0.29
N ILE A 28 -12.55 -12.50 0.47
CA ILE A 28 -13.61 -13.48 0.76
C ILE A 28 -13.87 -14.38 -0.43
N ARG A 29 -13.91 -13.82 -1.65
CA ARG A 29 -14.21 -14.55 -2.88
C ARG A 29 -13.23 -15.70 -3.10
N PHE A 30 -11.96 -15.44 -2.85
CA PHE A 30 -10.89 -16.37 -3.14
C PHE A 30 -10.44 -17.20 -1.93
N GLY A 31 -10.67 -16.72 -0.70
CA GLY A 31 -10.78 -17.48 0.56
C GLY A 31 -9.57 -18.33 1.02
N LYS A 32 -8.55 -18.49 0.19
CA LYS A 32 -7.34 -19.31 0.41
C LYS A 32 -6.10 -18.43 0.43
N PRO A 33 -4.97 -18.90 0.99
CA PRO A 33 -3.74 -18.15 0.88
C PRO A 33 -3.23 -18.19 -0.58
N TRP A 34 -3.52 -17.14 -1.35
CA TRP A 34 -3.11 -16.99 -2.75
C TRP A 34 -2.06 -15.90 -2.96
N ARG A 35 -1.29 -15.52 -1.93
CA ARG A 35 -0.18 -14.56 -2.04
C ARG A 35 0.73 -14.83 -3.26
N TYR A 36 0.87 -16.10 -3.63
CA TYR A 36 1.70 -16.55 -4.74
C TYR A 36 1.00 -16.55 -6.11
N ASP A 37 -0.29 -16.22 -6.17
CA ASP A 37 -0.99 -16.01 -7.44
C ASP A 37 -0.70 -14.60 -7.95
N GLU A 38 0.30 -14.52 -8.82
CA GLU A 38 0.77 -13.27 -9.42
C GLU A 38 -0.34 -12.53 -10.18
N GLY A 39 -1.29 -13.24 -10.77
CA GLY A 39 -2.39 -12.63 -11.52
C GLY A 39 -3.34 -11.85 -10.62
N ILE A 40 -3.75 -12.44 -9.50
CA ILE A 40 -4.63 -11.77 -8.53
C ILE A 40 -3.87 -10.66 -7.79
N MET A 41 -2.62 -10.92 -7.37
CA MET A 41 -1.81 -9.91 -6.68
C MET A 41 -1.56 -8.68 -7.55
N ARG A 42 -1.12 -8.84 -8.81
CA ARG A 42 -0.95 -7.72 -9.74
C ARG A 42 -2.24 -6.92 -9.94
N SER A 43 -3.39 -7.60 -9.97
CA SER A 43 -4.69 -6.95 -10.09
C SER A 43 -4.99 -6.06 -8.87
N ILE A 44 -4.77 -6.58 -7.65
CA ILE A 44 -4.86 -5.80 -6.41
C ILE A 44 -3.87 -4.63 -6.40
N SER A 45 -2.59 -4.88 -6.72
CA SER A 45 -1.54 -3.86 -6.77
C SER A 45 -1.92 -2.72 -7.73
N SER A 46 -2.52 -3.05 -8.88
CA SER A 46 -2.94 -2.05 -9.86
C SER A 46 -4.04 -1.13 -9.33
N GLU A 47 -5.02 -1.66 -8.59
CA GLU A 47 -6.05 -0.85 -7.92
C GLU A 47 -5.43 -0.03 -6.77
N LEU A 48 -4.61 -0.67 -5.94
CA LEU A 48 -3.98 -0.05 -4.78
C LEU A 48 -3.10 1.14 -5.17
N MET A 49 -2.38 1.05 -6.28
CA MET A 49 -1.56 2.15 -6.77
C MET A 49 -2.39 3.39 -7.17
N VAL A 50 -3.56 3.19 -7.79
CA VAL A 50 -4.48 4.30 -8.11
C VAL A 50 -5.03 4.90 -6.82
N TYR A 51 -5.43 4.08 -5.86
CA TYR A 51 -5.89 4.58 -4.56
C TYR A 51 -4.80 5.36 -3.80
N ARG A 52 -3.57 4.83 -3.73
CA ARG A 52 -2.41 5.52 -3.14
C ARG A 52 -2.20 6.89 -3.79
N SER A 53 -2.39 7.00 -5.11
CA SER A 53 -2.29 8.27 -5.83
C SER A 53 -3.39 9.26 -5.44
N ILE A 54 -4.64 8.79 -5.33
CA ILE A 54 -5.79 9.62 -4.92
C ILE A 54 -5.61 10.11 -3.47
N TRP A 55 -5.29 9.21 -2.55
CA TRP A 55 -5.14 9.55 -1.13
C TRP A 55 -3.87 10.36 -0.87
N GLY A 56 -2.78 10.05 -1.58
CA GLY A 56 -1.53 10.82 -1.53
C GLY A 56 -1.74 12.26 -2.00
N LYS A 57 -2.46 12.45 -3.12
CA LYS A 57 -2.85 13.80 -3.59
C LYS A 57 -3.68 14.54 -2.54
N GLN A 58 -4.72 13.90 -2.01
CA GLN A 58 -5.58 14.50 -0.98
C GLN A 58 -4.77 14.94 0.25
N ARG A 59 -3.87 14.08 0.73
CA ARG A 59 -2.98 14.39 1.85
C ARG A 59 -2.06 15.57 1.54
N LEU A 60 -1.52 15.67 0.33
CA LEU A 60 -0.67 16.79 -0.07
C LEU A 60 -1.46 18.10 -0.16
N GLU A 61 -2.71 18.05 -0.59
CA GLU A 61 -3.57 19.23 -0.78
C GLU A 61 -4.17 19.75 0.53
N THR A 62 -4.63 18.85 1.43
CA THR A 62 -5.35 19.26 2.65
C THR A 62 -4.63 18.92 3.96
N GLY A 63 -3.60 18.08 3.92
CA GLY A 63 -2.95 17.55 5.13
C GLY A 63 -3.75 16.44 5.82
N ASP A 64 -4.97 16.15 5.37
CA ASP A 64 -5.83 15.15 5.99
C ASP A 64 -5.37 13.73 5.65
N LEU A 65 -5.38 12.86 6.65
CA LEU A 65 -5.16 11.43 6.47
C LEU A 65 -6.51 10.70 6.32
N PRO A 66 -6.54 9.60 5.54
CA PRO A 66 -7.70 8.73 5.55
C PRO A 66 -7.92 8.11 6.94
N PRO A 67 -9.17 7.77 7.29
CA PRO A 67 -9.46 7.12 8.57
C PRO A 67 -8.78 5.75 8.64
N HIS A 68 -8.39 5.34 9.85
CA HIS A 68 -7.70 4.06 10.06
C HIS A 68 -8.50 2.88 9.47
N SER A 69 -7.78 2.01 8.75
CA SER A 69 -8.36 0.82 8.12
C SER A 69 -7.38 -0.35 8.18
N PRO A 70 -7.64 -1.35 9.05
CA PRO A 70 -6.82 -2.54 9.15
C PRO A 70 -6.68 -3.30 7.83
N ILE A 71 -7.77 -3.40 7.04
CA ILE A 71 -7.76 -4.14 5.77
C ILE A 71 -6.92 -3.45 4.70
N ILE A 72 -6.94 -2.11 4.61
CA ILE A 72 -6.11 -1.37 3.66
C ILE A 72 -4.64 -1.48 4.06
N LEU A 73 -4.33 -1.30 5.34
CA LEU A 73 -2.96 -1.41 5.85
C LEU A 73 -2.39 -2.80 5.60
N ALA A 74 -3.11 -3.87 5.97
CA ALA A 74 -2.67 -5.24 5.72
C ALA A 74 -2.52 -5.54 4.21
N THR A 75 -3.37 -4.94 3.38
CA THR A 75 -3.25 -5.07 1.91
C THR A 75 -1.99 -4.38 1.39
N GLN A 76 -1.66 -3.19 1.90
CA GLN A 76 -0.42 -2.46 1.57
C GLN A 76 0.83 -3.22 2.02
N GLU A 77 0.83 -3.73 3.26
CA GLU A 77 1.93 -4.52 3.81
C GLU A 77 2.15 -5.82 3.01
N CYS A 78 1.08 -6.44 2.51
CA CYS A 78 1.20 -7.60 1.64
C CYS A 78 1.74 -7.24 0.25
N ASP A 79 1.27 -6.16 -0.36
CA ASP A 79 1.72 -5.68 -1.67
C ASP A 79 3.22 -5.34 -1.67
N GLU A 80 3.72 -4.79 -0.57
CA GLU A 80 5.12 -4.40 -0.38
C GLU A 80 6.01 -5.58 0.09
N ASP A 81 5.46 -6.80 0.20
CA ASP A 81 6.13 -7.99 0.73
C ASP A 81 6.72 -7.83 2.16
N ARG A 82 6.34 -6.77 2.88
CA ARG A 82 6.92 -6.39 4.18
C ARG A 82 6.57 -7.37 5.30
N ARG A 83 5.35 -7.93 5.30
CA ARG A 83 4.87 -8.85 6.35
C ARG A 83 4.06 -9.99 5.75
N ALA A 84 4.67 -11.17 5.61
CA ALA A 84 4.00 -12.39 5.19
C ALA A 84 2.78 -12.74 6.09
N GLU A 85 2.89 -12.42 7.38
CA GLU A 85 1.88 -12.67 8.40
C GLU A 85 0.64 -11.78 8.24
N ALA A 86 0.79 -10.56 7.68
CA ALA A 86 -0.33 -9.69 7.36
C ALA A 86 -1.29 -10.35 6.36
N PHE A 87 -0.77 -11.21 5.48
CA PHE A 87 -1.63 -11.93 4.54
C PHE A 87 -2.56 -12.94 5.21
N ALA A 88 -2.12 -13.55 6.32
CA ALA A 88 -2.92 -14.53 7.05
C ALA A 88 -4.14 -13.89 7.74
N SER A 89 -4.06 -12.61 8.11
CA SER A 89 -5.15 -11.88 8.77
C SER A 89 -6.18 -11.30 7.80
N LEU A 90 -5.83 -11.10 6.52
CA LEU A 90 -6.71 -10.50 5.50
C LEU A 90 -8.10 -11.16 5.39
N PRO A 91 -8.26 -12.50 5.40
CA PRO A 91 -9.58 -13.10 5.34
C PRO A 91 -10.46 -12.77 6.56
N THR A 92 -9.86 -12.64 7.74
CA THR A 92 -10.57 -12.27 8.97
C THR A 92 -10.96 -10.80 8.93
N LEU A 93 -10.01 -9.91 8.62
CA LEU A 93 -10.24 -8.47 8.47
C LEU A 93 -11.29 -8.16 7.40
N ALA A 94 -11.31 -8.94 6.31
CA ALA A 94 -12.29 -8.82 5.26
C ALA A 94 -13.71 -9.15 5.75
N ARG A 95 -13.88 -10.22 6.55
CA ARG A 95 -15.19 -10.55 7.14
C ARG A 95 -15.66 -9.47 8.11
N GLU A 96 -14.77 -8.96 8.95
CA GLU A 96 -15.07 -7.87 9.88
C GLU A 96 -15.50 -6.60 9.13
N THR A 97 -14.79 -6.24 8.08
CA THR A 97 -15.13 -5.10 7.22
C THR A 97 -16.50 -5.27 6.55
N MET A 98 -16.83 -6.50 6.15
CA MET A 98 -18.11 -6.82 5.48
C MET A 98 -19.29 -6.91 6.45
N ASN A 99 -19.05 -7.15 7.74
CA ASN A 99 -20.07 -7.20 8.79
C ASN A 99 -20.53 -5.81 9.27
N ARG A 100 -20.04 -4.73 8.66
CA ARG A 100 -20.48 -3.37 9.02
C ARG A 100 -21.98 -3.19 8.73
N PRO A 101 -22.74 -2.44 9.55
CA PRO A 101 -24.21 -2.35 9.46
C PRO A 101 -24.74 -1.81 8.13
N THR A 102 -23.93 -1.07 7.38
CA THR A 102 -24.28 -0.55 6.06
C THR A 102 -23.07 -0.71 5.15
N PRO A 103 -23.11 -1.64 4.19
CA PRO A 103 -22.04 -1.76 3.22
C PRO A 103 -21.99 -0.49 2.36
N PRO A 104 -20.81 0.11 2.17
CA PRO A 104 -20.69 1.29 1.32
C PRO A 104 -21.05 0.93 -0.12
N VAL A 105 -21.77 1.83 -0.79
CA VAL A 105 -21.96 1.74 -2.25
C VAL A 105 -20.57 1.85 -2.90
N ASP A 106 -20.30 1.03 -3.91
CA ASP A 106 -19.06 1.15 -4.68
C ASP A 106 -19.13 2.44 -5.52
N THR A 107 -18.35 3.43 -5.12
CA THR A 107 -18.26 4.75 -5.78
C THR A 107 -17.02 4.89 -6.65
N THR A 108 -16.22 3.84 -6.77
CA THR A 108 -14.92 3.88 -7.47
C THR A 108 -15.09 3.89 -8.98
N GLY A 109 -16.17 3.28 -9.47
CA GLY A 109 -16.37 3.03 -10.89
C GLY A 109 -15.42 1.99 -11.48
N PHE A 110 -14.63 1.30 -10.66
CA PHE A 110 -13.68 0.30 -11.13
C PHE A 110 -14.38 -1.03 -11.44
N PRO A 111 -13.95 -1.76 -12.48
CA PRO A 111 -14.50 -3.09 -12.79
C PRO A 111 -14.35 -4.05 -11.62
N GLN A 112 -15.39 -4.83 -11.33
CA GLN A 112 -15.34 -5.91 -10.33
C GLN A 112 -14.79 -7.19 -10.97
N TRP A 113 -13.55 -7.12 -11.47
CA TRP A 113 -12.90 -8.17 -12.30
C TRP A 113 -12.88 -9.56 -11.64
N TRP A 114 -12.91 -9.64 -10.32
CA TRP A 114 -12.95 -10.92 -9.60
C TRP A 114 -14.27 -11.68 -9.78
N LEU A 115 -15.35 -11.00 -10.20
CA LEU A 115 -16.63 -11.63 -10.51
C LEU A 115 -16.60 -12.40 -11.84
N ASP A 116 -15.69 -12.04 -12.75
CA ASP A 116 -15.46 -12.76 -14.01
C ASP A 116 -14.69 -14.07 -13.80
N LEU A 117 -14.32 -14.37 -12.56
CA LEU A 117 -13.60 -15.57 -12.16
C LEU A 117 -14.50 -16.50 -11.32
N PRO A 118 -14.36 -17.82 -11.50
CA PRO A 118 -14.95 -18.79 -10.57
C PRO A 118 -14.47 -18.54 -9.14
N SER A 119 -15.32 -18.76 -8.13
CA SER A 119 -14.91 -18.66 -6.71
C SER A 119 -13.78 -19.64 -6.36
N ASP A 120 -13.73 -20.76 -7.06
CA ASP A 120 -12.72 -21.80 -6.91
C ASP A 120 -11.57 -21.64 -7.92
N TRP A 121 -11.37 -20.45 -8.51
CA TRP A 121 -10.31 -20.15 -9.49
C TRP A 121 -8.91 -20.56 -9.03
N LEU A 122 -8.66 -20.53 -7.73
CA LEU A 122 -7.39 -20.92 -7.11
C LEU A 122 -7.23 -22.42 -6.88
N SER A 123 -8.25 -23.22 -7.21
CA SER A 123 -8.15 -24.68 -7.14
C SER A 123 -7.18 -25.22 -8.19
N SER A 124 -6.70 -26.45 -7.96
CA SER A 124 -5.81 -27.14 -8.91
C SER A 124 -6.44 -27.33 -10.29
N LYS A 125 -7.78 -27.31 -10.38
CA LYS A 125 -8.55 -27.46 -11.61
C LYS A 125 -8.22 -26.39 -12.67
N TYR A 126 -7.87 -25.17 -12.25
CA TYR A 126 -7.61 -24.05 -13.15
C TYR A 126 -6.12 -23.70 -13.26
N ILE A 127 -5.19 -24.60 -12.90
CA ILE A 127 -3.74 -24.30 -13.00
C ILE A 127 -3.34 -23.94 -14.43
N ILE A 128 -3.79 -24.74 -15.41
CA ILE A 128 -3.47 -24.51 -16.83
C ILE A 128 -4.08 -23.18 -17.31
N ASP A 129 -5.34 -22.93 -16.96
CA ASP A 129 -6.02 -21.69 -17.33
C ASP A 129 -5.35 -20.45 -16.71
N ARG A 130 -4.90 -20.54 -15.46
CA ARG A 130 -4.16 -19.47 -14.78
C ARG A 130 -2.83 -19.18 -15.45
N GLN A 131 -2.09 -20.21 -15.82
CA GLN A 131 -0.81 -20.06 -16.53
C GLN A 131 -1.01 -19.46 -17.93
N ALA A 132 -2.08 -19.83 -18.62
CA ALA A 132 -2.37 -19.33 -19.97
C ALA A 132 -2.92 -17.89 -19.99
N ARG A 133 -3.63 -17.48 -18.93
CA ARG A 133 -4.36 -16.19 -18.89
C ARG A 133 -3.47 -14.97 -18.61
N GLY A 134 -2.32 -15.16 -17.96
CA GLY A 134 -1.42 -14.06 -17.60
C GLY A 134 -2.04 -13.11 -16.56
N VAL A 135 -1.81 -11.80 -16.71
CA VAL A 135 -2.40 -10.77 -15.81
C VAL A 135 -3.92 -10.76 -15.97
N ILE A 136 -4.63 -11.04 -14.89
CA ILE A 136 -6.09 -11.14 -14.87
C ILE A 136 -6.74 -9.78 -15.14
N PHE A 137 -6.22 -8.73 -14.49
CA PHE A 137 -6.70 -7.37 -14.61
C PHE A 137 -5.56 -6.39 -14.31
N ASP A 138 -5.49 -5.29 -15.06
CA ASP A 138 -4.68 -4.12 -14.72
C ASP A 138 -5.56 -2.88 -14.86
N LEU A 139 -5.82 -2.19 -13.75
CA LEU A 139 -6.66 -1.00 -13.73
C LEU A 139 -6.11 0.10 -14.66
N SER A 140 -4.79 0.24 -14.77
CA SER A 140 -4.21 1.25 -15.65
C SER A 140 -4.47 0.93 -17.12
N ASP A 141 -4.26 -0.32 -17.55
CA ASP A 141 -4.58 -0.74 -18.92
C ASP A 141 -6.09 -0.64 -19.19
N HIS A 142 -6.93 -0.98 -18.20
CA HIS A 142 -8.37 -0.80 -18.31
C HIS A 142 -8.76 0.67 -18.52
N ILE A 143 -8.24 1.60 -17.70
CA ILE A 143 -8.49 3.03 -17.86
C ILE A 143 -8.02 3.51 -19.24
N ILE A 144 -6.83 3.10 -19.67
CA ILE A 144 -6.26 3.42 -20.97
C ILE A 144 -7.22 3.01 -22.09
N ARG A 145 -7.67 1.75 -22.10
CA ARG A 145 -8.57 1.22 -23.12
C ARG A 145 -9.94 1.91 -23.10
N THR A 146 -10.51 2.11 -21.91
CA THR A 146 -11.84 2.71 -21.76
C THR A 146 -11.83 4.18 -22.19
N VAL A 147 -10.81 4.96 -21.79
CA VAL A 147 -10.65 6.35 -22.22
C VAL A 147 -10.43 6.42 -23.72
N THR A 148 -9.54 5.58 -24.28
CA THR A 148 -9.27 5.54 -25.72
C THR A 148 -10.54 5.20 -26.51
N THR A 149 -11.34 4.26 -26.03
CA THR A 149 -12.60 3.84 -26.68
C THR A 149 -13.66 4.93 -26.60
N ASN A 150 -13.87 5.53 -25.44
CA ASN A 150 -14.91 6.55 -25.23
C ASN A 150 -14.56 7.84 -25.98
N VAL A 151 -13.31 8.29 -25.89
CA VAL A 151 -12.86 9.47 -26.63
C VAL A 151 -12.92 9.17 -28.13
N GLY A 152 -12.43 8.01 -28.57
CA GLY A 152 -12.52 7.59 -29.97
C GLY A 152 -13.95 7.63 -30.50
N ARG A 153 -14.91 7.06 -29.77
CA ARG A 153 -16.34 7.09 -30.13
C ARG A 153 -16.85 8.53 -30.24
N HIS A 154 -16.63 9.37 -29.22
CA HIS A 154 -17.06 10.76 -29.25
C HIS A 154 -16.39 11.58 -30.37
N THR A 155 -15.13 11.32 -30.69
CA THR A 155 -14.41 12.02 -31.76
C THR A 155 -14.92 11.60 -33.15
N VAL A 156 -15.25 10.31 -33.35
CA VAL A 156 -15.90 9.81 -34.57
C VAL A 156 -17.29 10.42 -34.74
N ASP A 157 -18.08 10.44 -33.67
CA ASP A 157 -19.44 11.01 -33.66
C ASP A 157 -19.44 12.51 -33.99
N ASN A 158 -18.31 13.20 -33.79
CA ASN A 158 -18.11 14.62 -34.11
C ASN A 158 -17.32 14.87 -35.42
N GLY A 159 -17.06 13.83 -36.22
CA GLY A 159 -16.51 13.97 -37.58
C GLY A 159 -15.05 14.44 -37.67
N ALA A 160 -14.28 14.35 -36.59
CA ALA A 160 -12.85 14.68 -36.59
C ALA A 160 -12.00 13.50 -37.08
N ASP A 161 -10.79 13.77 -37.60
CA ASP A 161 -9.86 12.73 -38.04
C ASP A 161 -9.29 12.00 -36.81
N VAL A 162 -9.85 10.82 -36.55
CA VAL A 162 -9.73 10.10 -35.28
C VAL A 162 -8.45 9.29 -35.17
N GLN A 163 -7.87 8.89 -36.30
CA GLN A 163 -6.73 7.94 -36.32
C GLN A 163 -5.47 8.57 -35.73
N ASP A 164 -5.15 9.80 -36.12
CA ASP A 164 -3.98 10.50 -35.61
C ASP A 164 -4.12 10.85 -34.12
N PHE A 165 -5.31 11.29 -33.70
CA PHE A 165 -5.57 11.61 -32.29
C PHE A 165 -5.56 10.37 -31.40
N LEU A 166 -6.22 9.27 -31.82
CA LEU A 166 -6.16 8.00 -31.09
C LEU A 166 -4.75 7.42 -31.07
N GLY A 167 -3.97 7.57 -32.15
CA GLY A 167 -2.56 7.20 -32.18
C GLY A 167 -1.75 7.97 -31.14
N GLN A 168 -1.92 9.30 -31.09
CA GLN A 168 -1.26 10.15 -30.09
C GLN A 168 -1.68 9.82 -28.65
N LEU A 169 -2.97 9.60 -28.43
CA LEU A 169 -3.50 9.20 -27.12
C LEU A 169 -2.93 7.84 -26.69
N THR A 170 -2.90 6.86 -27.59
CA THR A 170 -2.28 5.55 -27.33
C THR A 170 -0.81 5.69 -26.96
N VAL A 171 -0.04 6.49 -27.70
CA VAL A 171 1.38 6.75 -27.40
C VAL A 171 1.55 7.42 -26.04
N LEU A 172 0.72 8.41 -25.70
CA LEU A 172 0.74 9.06 -24.40
C LEU A 172 0.43 8.08 -23.28
N LEU A 173 -0.59 7.24 -23.45
CA LEU A 173 -0.99 6.24 -22.47
C LEU A 173 0.08 5.16 -22.29
N GLN A 174 0.74 4.73 -23.37
CA GLN A 174 1.89 3.82 -23.31
C GLN A 174 3.05 4.45 -22.54
N ARG A 175 3.34 5.73 -22.78
CA ARG A 175 4.37 6.47 -22.03
C ARG A 175 4.01 6.57 -20.55
N THR A 176 2.77 6.86 -20.22
CA THR A 176 2.30 6.88 -18.82
C THR A 176 2.44 5.52 -18.16
N SER A 177 2.14 4.43 -18.87
CA SER A 177 2.36 3.05 -18.38
C SER A 177 3.85 2.78 -18.12
N ASN A 178 4.74 3.18 -19.04
CA ASN A 178 6.18 3.03 -18.86
C ASN A 178 6.69 3.86 -17.67
N VAL A 179 6.19 5.09 -17.48
CA VAL A 179 6.53 5.94 -16.34
C VAL A 179 6.03 5.32 -15.04
N LYS A 180 4.82 4.76 -15.01
CA LYS A 180 4.28 4.01 -13.87
C LYS A 180 5.22 2.87 -13.47
N GLU A 181 5.63 2.05 -14.43
CA GLU A 181 6.55 0.93 -14.20
C GLU A 181 7.91 1.42 -13.65
N GLN A 182 8.45 2.50 -14.23
CA GLN A 182 9.70 3.11 -13.75
C GLN A 182 9.57 3.68 -12.34
N VAL A 183 8.48 4.37 -12.03
CA VAL A 183 8.21 4.91 -10.68
C VAL A 183 8.05 3.77 -9.69
N TRP A 184 7.39 2.68 -10.07
CA TRP A 184 7.27 1.49 -9.23
C TRP A 184 8.64 0.86 -8.93
N GLN A 185 9.48 0.68 -9.96
CA GLN A 185 10.85 0.18 -9.79
C GLN A 185 11.69 1.12 -8.92
N MET A 186 11.56 2.44 -9.12
CA MET A 186 12.25 3.45 -8.32
C MET A 186 11.78 3.42 -6.86
N SER A 187 10.48 3.29 -6.61
CA SER A 187 9.91 3.16 -5.27
C SER A 187 10.51 1.95 -4.54
N ARG A 188 10.54 0.79 -5.20
CA ARG A 188 11.17 -0.42 -4.64
C ARG A 188 12.67 -0.24 -4.38
N SER A 189 13.37 0.50 -5.25
CA SER A 189 14.78 0.80 -5.03
C SER A 189 15.00 1.74 -3.84
N LEU A 190 14.14 2.74 -3.65
CA LEU A 190 14.19 3.64 -2.51
C LEU A 190 13.87 2.92 -1.20
N GLU A 191 12.88 2.03 -1.19
CA GLU A 191 12.58 1.20 -0.04
C GLU A 191 13.75 0.28 0.33
N ALA A 192 14.42 -0.31 -0.66
CA ALA A 192 15.62 -1.12 -0.42
C ALA A 192 16.78 -0.27 0.16
N ILE A 193 16.94 0.97 -0.30
CA ILE A 193 17.92 1.92 0.25
C ILE A 193 17.55 2.30 1.68
N LEU A 194 16.29 2.61 1.96
CA LEU A 194 15.82 2.96 3.30
C LEU A 194 16.05 1.81 4.29
N ALA A 195 15.69 0.58 3.92
CA ALA A 195 15.95 -0.60 4.74
C ALA A 195 17.46 -0.79 5.02
N TYR A 196 18.30 -0.53 4.03
CA TYR A 196 19.76 -0.56 4.19
C TYR A 196 20.29 0.56 5.10
N GLU A 197 19.71 1.76 5.02
CA GLU A 197 20.06 2.88 5.89
C GLU A 197 19.61 2.63 7.34
N GLU A 198 18.43 2.06 7.55
CA GLU A 198 17.95 1.63 8.86
C GLU A 198 18.90 0.59 9.50
N GLU A 199 19.29 -0.46 8.75
CA GLU A 199 20.24 -1.47 9.22
C GLU A 199 21.61 -0.83 9.59
N ARG A 200 22.09 0.11 8.78
CA ARG A 200 23.34 0.83 9.10
C ARG A 200 23.19 1.73 10.32
N PHE A 201 22.05 2.40 10.47
CA PHE A 201 21.77 3.26 11.61
C PHE A 201 21.78 2.43 12.90
N GLU A 202 21.10 1.29 12.91
CA GLU A 202 21.10 0.35 14.04
C GLU A 202 22.51 -0.16 14.36
N ALA A 203 23.31 -0.52 13.35
CA ALA A 203 24.68 -0.97 13.54
C ALA A 203 25.58 0.13 14.14
N VAL A 204 25.47 1.37 13.67
CA VAL A 204 26.19 2.52 14.23
C VAL A 204 25.74 2.80 15.66
N HIS A 205 24.44 2.71 15.94
CA HIS A 205 23.90 2.89 17.28
C HIS A 205 24.44 1.82 18.25
N ALA A 206 24.43 0.56 17.86
CA ALA A 206 24.99 -0.54 18.65
C ALA A 206 26.50 -0.36 18.91
N GLU A 207 27.27 0.08 17.91
CA GLU A 207 28.70 0.34 18.10
C GLU A 207 28.95 1.56 19.00
N SER A 208 28.15 2.62 18.88
CA SER A 208 28.17 3.77 19.79
C SER A 208 27.91 3.35 21.24
N GLN A 209 26.93 2.48 21.48
CA GLN A 209 26.66 1.92 22.80
C GLN A 209 27.84 1.10 23.33
N LYS A 210 28.50 0.29 22.49
CA LYS A 210 29.72 -0.44 22.89
C LYS A 210 30.86 0.50 23.27
N VAL A 211 31.11 1.54 22.47
CA VAL A 211 32.16 2.53 22.75
C VAL A 211 31.87 3.27 24.05
N ALA A 212 30.62 3.68 24.28
CA ALA A 212 30.16 4.27 25.53
C ALA A 212 30.42 3.34 26.73
N ALA A 213 30.08 2.05 26.62
CA ALA A 213 30.32 1.07 27.67
C ALA A 213 31.82 0.84 27.93
N VAL A 214 32.67 0.83 26.90
CA VAL A 214 34.14 0.72 27.05
C VAL A 214 34.71 1.97 27.72
N ALA A 215 34.27 3.16 27.32
CA ALA A 215 34.68 4.43 27.92
C ALA A 215 34.29 4.49 29.40
N GLN A 216 33.07 4.08 29.73
CA GLN A 216 32.59 3.97 31.11
C GLN A 216 33.46 3.02 31.94
N ARG A 217 33.72 1.80 31.47
CA ARG A 217 34.57 0.83 32.19
C ARG A 217 35.99 1.34 32.41
N ARG A 218 36.58 2.02 31.41
CA ARG A 218 37.92 2.61 31.54
C ARG A 218 37.96 3.73 32.58
N HIS A 219 36.91 4.55 32.64
CA HIS A 219 36.77 5.58 33.65
C HIS A 219 36.62 4.97 35.05
N GLU A 220 35.75 3.97 35.23
CA GLU A 220 35.56 3.26 36.51
C GLU A 220 36.87 2.65 37.03
N VAL A 221 37.68 2.05 36.14
CA VAL A 221 39.01 1.53 36.48
C VAL A 221 39.98 2.64 36.88
N ALA A 222 39.96 3.79 36.20
CA ALA A 222 40.87 4.90 36.46
C ALA A 222 40.50 5.71 37.72
N SER A 223 39.20 5.84 38.02
CA SER A 223 38.71 6.61 39.17
C SER A 223 38.64 5.79 40.46
N GLY A 224 38.78 4.46 40.38
CA GLY A 224 38.67 3.57 41.54
C GLY A 224 37.27 3.52 42.14
N GLN A 225 36.26 4.06 41.44
CA GLN A 225 34.87 4.09 41.86
C GLN A 225 34.08 3.11 40.99
N ALA A 226 33.72 1.97 41.57
CA ALA A 226 32.81 1.03 40.91
C ALA A 226 31.42 1.66 40.79
N ASN A 227 30.79 1.54 39.61
CA ASN A 227 29.40 1.91 39.32
C ASN A 227 29.06 3.41 39.37
N THR A 228 29.99 4.33 39.06
CA THR A 228 29.62 5.75 38.92
C THR A 228 29.30 6.07 37.46
N PRO A 229 28.07 6.48 37.11
CA PRO A 229 27.71 6.77 35.73
C PRO A 229 28.54 7.94 35.20
N VAL A 230 29.24 7.71 34.09
CA VAL A 230 30.05 8.74 33.43
C VAL A 230 29.11 9.69 32.70
N PRO A 231 29.26 11.02 32.84
CA PRO A 231 28.52 11.96 32.02
C PRO A 231 28.98 11.79 30.56
N LEU A 232 28.12 11.19 29.74
CA LEU A 232 28.31 11.16 28.29
C LEU A 232 28.40 12.60 27.77
N LEU A 233 29.50 12.94 27.10
CA LEU A 233 29.69 14.26 26.47
C LEU A 233 28.74 14.49 25.27
N VAL A 234 28.04 13.45 24.81
CA VAL A 234 26.99 13.53 23.80
C VAL A 234 25.84 12.65 24.28
N PRO A 235 24.63 13.20 24.51
CA PRO A 235 23.47 12.38 24.84
C PRO A 235 23.21 11.41 23.69
N VAL A 236 23.26 10.12 23.98
CA VAL A 236 22.79 9.07 23.06
C VAL A 236 21.26 9.13 23.13
N PRO A 237 20.56 9.44 22.03
CA PRO A 237 19.11 9.38 22.03
C PRO A 237 18.67 7.95 22.38
N GLU A 238 17.83 7.80 23.40
CA GLU A 238 17.19 6.52 23.68
C GLU A 238 16.33 6.14 22.48
N PHE A 239 16.56 4.95 21.94
CA PHE A 239 15.74 4.43 20.85
C PHE A 239 14.47 3.87 21.49
N GLU A 240 13.39 4.65 21.49
CA GLU A 240 12.05 4.11 21.78
C GLU A 240 11.64 3.23 20.58
N HIS A 241 11.82 1.92 20.72
CA HIS A 241 11.05 0.97 19.92
C HIS A 241 9.58 1.21 20.29
N ASN A 242 8.83 1.86 19.41
CA ASN A 242 7.38 2.00 19.52
C ASN A 242 6.74 0.63 19.25
N ASP A 243 6.96 -0.32 20.17
CA ASP A 243 6.33 -1.65 20.18
C ASP A 243 5.16 -1.73 21.17
N GLN A 244 4.68 -0.58 21.68
CA GLN A 244 3.46 -0.51 22.49
C GLN A 244 2.36 0.26 21.75
N ILE A 245 1.59 -0.47 20.95
CA ILE A 245 0.15 -0.24 20.92
C ILE A 245 -0.37 -0.98 22.15
N ASP A 246 -0.46 -0.26 23.27
CA ASP A 246 -1.25 -0.71 24.40
C ASP A 246 -2.70 -0.88 23.91
N VAL A 247 -3.11 -2.14 23.84
CA VAL A 247 -4.53 -2.51 23.81
C VAL A 247 -4.93 -2.59 25.27
N ASP A 248 -5.53 -1.52 25.79
CA ASP A 248 -6.39 -1.60 26.96
C ASP A 248 -7.67 -0.79 26.69
N ASP A 249 -8.78 -1.50 26.98
CA ASP A 249 -10.23 -1.22 26.87
C ASP A 249 -10.96 -1.43 25.53
#